data_AF-A0A382BGX0-F1
#
_entry.id   AF-A0A382BGX0-F1
#
_cell.length_a   1.000
_cell.length_b   1.000
_cell.length_c   1.000
_cell.angle_alpha   90.00
_cell.angle_beta   90.00
_cell.angle_gamma   90.00
#
_symmetry.space_group_name_H-M   'P 1'
#
loop_
_entity.id
_entity.type
_entity.pdbx_description
1 polymer ?
#
loop_
_entity_poly.entity_id
_entity_poly.type
_entity_poly.pdbx_seq_one_letter_code
_entity_poly.pdbx_strand_id
1 'polypeptide(L)'
;MVDYSSDEERFSAIVDFFKRNRNSFLLIFLVIFSMLVIVIGFRSYQANQNAQASELYDLWLLEMSNENIDSEKTLSTFNSLQEKFPKTGYAQLARMSRGSQFARDGNLDVSLGDFEQLLQTSSGLFGNNVLNSIARISIARIELNNENYEK
;
A
#
# COMPACT_ATOMS: atom_id res chain seq x y z
N MET A 1 -22.57 46.20 19.34
CA MET A 1 -23.43 45.00 19.28
C MET A 1 -24.49 45.32 18.26
N VAL A 2 -24.50 44.65 17.10
CA VAL A 2 -25.56 44.89 16.10
C VAL A 2 -26.76 44.07 16.54
N ASP A 3 -27.79 44.73 17.08
CA ASP A 3 -29.05 44.09 17.44
C ASP A 3 -29.96 44.06 16.21
N TYR A 4 -30.27 42.86 15.73
CA TYR A 4 -31.19 42.65 14.62
C TYR A 4 -32.62 42.58 15.15
N SER A 5 -33.44 43.55 14.73
CA SER A 5 -34.76 43.81 15.32
C SER A 5 -35.88 42.97 14.69
N SER A 6 -35.67 42.48 13.48
CA SER A 6 -36.63 41.70 12.68
C SER A 6 -35.96 40.45 12.07
N ASP A 7 -36.74 39.39 11.87
CA ASP A 7 -36.30 38.17 11.17
C ASP A 7 -35.83 38.46 9.73
N GLU A 8 -36.39 39.50 9.11
CA GLU A 8 -36.02 39.94 7.76
C GLU A 8 -34.62 40.58 7.72
N GLU A 9 -34.26 41.37 8.74
CA GLU A 9 -32.92 41.96 8.87
C GLU A 9 -31.85 40.88 9.13
N ARG A 10 -32.20 39.85 9.92
CA ARG A 10 -31.34 38.69 10.17
C ARG A 10 -31.10 37.89 8.89
N PHE A 11 -32.15 37.67 8.11
CA PHE A 11 -32.05 36.95 6.83
C PHE A 11 -31.23 37.73 5.80
N SER A 12 -31.46 39.04 5.67
CA SER A 12 -30.71 39.91 4.77
C SER A 12 -29.22 39.92 5.10
N ALA A 13 -28.85 40.02 6.39
CA ALA A 13 -27.46 39.98 6.83
C ALA A 13 -26.73 38.67 6.47
N ILE A 14 -27.43 37.53 6.56
CA ILE A 14 -26.90 36.23 6.13
C ILE A 14 -26.68 36.21 4.61
N VAL A 15 -27.67 36.66 3.85
CA VAL A 15 -27.58 36.72 2.38
C VAL A 15 -26.42 37.60 1.93
N ASP A 16 -26.25 38.75 2.56
CA ASP A 16 -25.18 39.69 2.21
C ASP A 16 -23.80 39.17 2.61
N PHE A 17 -23.68 38.43 3.71
CA PHE A 17 -22.47 37.71 4.07
C PHE A 17 -22.07 36.69 2.99
N PHE A 18 -23.01 35.87 2.52
CA PHE A 18 -22.75 34.91 1.44
C PHE A 18 -22.41 35.59 0.12
N LYS A 19 -23.09 36.69 -0.23
CA LYS A 19 -22.79 37.47 -1.44
C LYS A 19 -21.39 38.09 -1.39
N ARG A 20 -21.02 38.69 -0.26
CA ARG A 20 -19.69 39.29 -0.04
C ARG A 20 -18.58 38.23 -0.09
N ASN A 21 -18.84 37.05 0.46
CA ASN A 21 -17.85 35.99 0.59
C ASN A 21 -17.96 34.92 -0.52
N ARG A 22 -18.74 35.17 -1.58
CA ARG A 22 -19.06 34.20 -2.64
C ARG A 22 -17.84 33.51 -3.23
N ASN A 23 -16.80 34.27 -3.58
CA ASN A 23 -15.58 33.71 -4.17
C ASN A 23 -14.81 32.80 -3.19
N SER A 24 -14.82 33.14 -1.89
CA SER A 24 -14.17 32.30 -0.87
C SER A 24 -14.90 30.97 -0.70
N PHE A 25 -16.23 30.98 -0.65
CA PHE A 25 -17.02 29.75 -0.61
C PHE A 25 -16.82 28.88 -1.84
N LEU A 26 -16.77 29.48 -3.04
CA LEU A 26 -16.48 28.75 -4.27
C LEU A 26 -15.09 28.10 -4.25
N LEU A 27 -14.07 28.81 -3.76
CA LEU A 27 -12.71 28.26 -3.62
C LEU A 27 -12.66 27.11 -2.62
N ILE A 28 -13.27 27.27 -1.46
CA ILE A 28 -13.33 26.20 -0.43
C ILE A 28 -14.05 24.97 -0.99
N PHE A 29 -15.20 25.18 -1.65
CA PHE A 29 -15.94 24.10 -2.29
C PHE A 29 -15.09 23.39 -3.35
N LEU A 30 -14.38 24.15 -4.19
CA LEU A 30 -13.51 23.58 -5.21
C LEU A 30 -12.41 22.72 -4.59
N VAL A 31 -11.74 23.19 -3.53
CA VAL A 31 -10.68 22.44 -2.84
C VAL A 31 -11.22 21.14 -2.24
N ILE A 32 -12.35 21.19 -1.55
CA ILE A 32 -12.99 20.00 -0.95
C ILE A 32 -13.41 19.02 -2.04
N PHE A 33 -14.02 19.52 -3.12
CA PHE A 33 -14.45 18.70 -4.25
C PHE A 33 -13.26 18.02 -4.93
N SER A 34 -12.19 18.75 -5.21
CA SER A 34 -10.95 18.18 -5.75
C SER A 34 -10.36 17.11 -4.83
N MET A 35 -10.34 17.35 -3.52
CA MET A 35 -9.84 16.36 -2.55
C MET A 35 -10.67 15.08 -2.56
N LEU A 36 -12.00 15.18 -2.65
CA LEU A 36 -12.89 14.03 -2.76
C LEU A 36 -12.60 13.21 -4.02
N VAL A 37 -12.45 13.87 -5.17
CA VAL A 37 -12.13 13.19 -6.44
C VAL A 37 -10.80 12.44 -6.33
N ILE A 38 -9.78 13.06 -5.74
CA ILE A 38 -8.46 12.42 -5.54
C ILE A 38 -8.59 11.19 -4.65
N VAL A 39 -9.31 11.27 -3.53
CA VAL A 39 -9.47 10.15 -2.59
C VAL A 39 -10.21 8.98 -3.26
N ILE A 40 -11.30 9.25 -3.97
CA ILE A 40 -12.07 8.20 -4.66
C ILE A 40 -11.25 7.58 -5.78
N GLY A 41 -10.59 8.39 -6.60
CA GLY A 41 -9.72 7.92 -7.67
C GLY A 41 -8.57 7.05 -7.15
N PHE A 42 -7.91 7.47 -6.06
CA PHE A 42 -6.84 6.71 -5.44
C PHE A 42 -7.32 5.39 -4.84
N ARG A 43 -8.49 5.36 -4.20
CA ARG A 43 -9.11 4.13 -3.69
C ARG A 43 -9.49 3.17 -4.81
N SER A 44 -10.09 3.67 -5.88
CA SER A 44 -10.47 2.86 -7.04
C SER A 44 -9.23 2.27 -7.71
N TYR A 45 -8.18 3.07 -7.91
CA TYR A 45 -6.91 2.61 -8.42
C TYR A 45 -6.31 1.50 -7.56
N GLN A 46 -6.22 1.71 -6.24
CA GLN A 46 -5.70 0.69 -5.31
C GLN A 46 -6.54 -0.59 -5.32
N ALA A 47 -7.87 -0.48 -5.36
CA ALA A 47 -8.75 -1.65 -5.42
C ALA A 47 -8.50 -2.48 -6.68
N ASN A 48 -8.37 -1.82 -7.84
CA ASN A 48 -8.04 -2.47 -9.09
C ASN A 48 -6.64 -3.12 -9.03
N GLN A 49 -5.64 -2.44 -8.49
CA GLN A 49 -4.30 -3.00 -8.34
C GLN A 49 -4.29 -4.23 -7.41
N ASN A 50 -5.04 -4.19 -6.31
CA ASN A 50 -5.14 -5.31 -5.38
C ASN A 50 -5.88 -6.51 -6.01
N ALA A 51 -6.91 -6.28 -6.82
CA ALA A 51 -7.64 -7.35 -7.52
C ALA A 51 -6.74 -8.06 -8.55
N GLN A 52 -5.97 -7.31 -9.35
CA GLN A 52 -5.04 -7.91 -10.31
C GLN A 52 -3.87 -8.61 -9.60
N ALA A 53 -3.40 -8.06 -8.48
CA ALA A 53 -2.37 -8.69 -7.67
C ALA A 53 -2.85 -9.99 -7.02
N SER A 54 -4.11 -10.05 -6.56
CA SER A 54 -4.66 -11.29 -5.99
C SER A 54 -4.74 -12.41 -7.02
N GLU A 55 -5.13 -12.10 -8.25
CA GLU A 55 -5.17 -13.10 -9.33
C GLU A 55 -3.79 -13.71 -9.61
N LEU A 56 -2.74 -12.88 -9.68
CA LEU A 56 -1.37 -13.37 -9.85
C LEU A 56 -0.86 -14.13 -8.62
N TYR A 57 -1.25 -13.70 -7.43
CA TYR A 57 -0.89 -14.39 -6.18
C TYR A 57 -1.53 -15.78 -6.10
N ASP A 58 -2.82 -15.88 -6.42
CA ASP A 58 -3.54 -17.15 -6.44
C ASP A 58 -2.96 -18.10 -7.49
N LEU A 59 -2.64 -17.58 -8.68
CA LEU A 59 -1.95 -18.34 -9.72
C LEU A 59 -0.59 -18.86 -9.23
N TRP A 60 0.23 -17.99 -8.61
CA TRP A 60 1.52 -18.37 -8.05
C TRP A 60 1.38 -19.46 -6.98
N LEU A 61 0.39 -19.34 -6.09
CA LEU A 61 0.14 -20.32 -5.04
C LEU A 61 -0.29 -21.68 -5.61
N LEU A 62 -1.14 -21.69 -6.64
CA LEU A 62 -1.54 -22.90 -7.36
C LEU A 62 -0.35 -23.56 -8.04
N GLU A 63 0.52 -22.77 -8.67
CA GLU A 63 1.72 -23.28 -9.35
C GLU A 63 2.71 -23.92 -8.37
N MET A 64 2.88 -23.33 -7.18
CA MET A 64 3.69 -23.92 -6.10
C MET A 64 3.11 -25.20 -5.52
N SER A 65 1.80 -25.40 -5.63
CA SER A 65 1.10 -26.55 -5.05
C SER A 65 1.01 -27.75 -6.01
N ASN A 66 1.46 -27.60 -7.26
CA ASN A 66 1.43 -28.68 -8.24
C ASN A 66 2.46 -29.77 -7.91
N GLU A 67 2.07 -31.03 -8.13
CA GLU A 67 2.97 -32.19 -7.93
C GLU A 67 4.24 -32.11 -8.79
N ASN A 68 4.14 -31.54 -9.99
CA ASN A 68 5.26 -31.25 -10.88
C ASN A 68 5.45 -29.74 -10.98
N ILE A 69 6.27 -29.17 -10.09
CA ILE A 69 6.56 -27.73 -10.05
C ILE A 69 7.34 -27.33 -11.30
N ASP A 70 6.72 -26.54 -12.17
CA ASP A 70 7.41 -25.81 -13.23
C ASP A 70 8.06 -24.56 -12.63
N SER A 71 9.34 -24.70 -12.26
CA SER A 71 10.08 -23.66 -11.55
C SER A 71 10.23 -22.38 -12.36
N GLU A 72 10.35 -22.46 -13.68
CA GLU A 72 10.49 -21.29 -14.55
C GLU A 72 9.16 -20.52 -14.61
N LYS A 73 8.05 -21.24 -14.79
CA LYS A 73 6.72 -20.65 -14.80
C LYS A 73 6.37 -20.02 -13.46
N THR A 74 6.57 -20.73 -12.35
CA THR A 74 6.32 -20.21 -11.00
C THR A 74 7.15 -18.96 -10.71
N LEU A 75 8.42 -18.94 -11.12
CA LEU A 75 9.28 -17.77 -10.96
C LEU A 75 8.80 -16.59 -11.82
N SER A 76 8.36 -16.85 -13.06
CA SER A 76 7.81 -15.83 -13.95
C SER A 76 6.53 -15.19 -13.38
N THR A 77 5.61 -15.99 -12.85
CA THR A 77 4.40 -15.50 -12.18
C THR A 77 4.75 -14.67 -10.95
N PHE A 78 5.68 -15.16 -10.13
CA PHE A 78 6.18 -14.40 -8.97
C PHE A 78 6.77 -13.04 -9.39
N ASN A 79 7.69 -13.03 -10.36
CA ASN A 79 8.33 -11.79 -10.81
C ASN A 79 7.30 -10.82 -11.39
N SER A 80 6.32 -11.32 -12.16
CA SER A 80 5.22 -10.50 -12.68
C SER A 80 4.41 -9.83 -11.57
N LEU A 81 4.11 -10.56 -10.48
CA LEU A 81 3.44 -10.02 -9.31
C LEU A 81 4.29 -8.93 -8.63
N GLN A 82 5.59 -9.18 -8.48
CA GLN A 82 6.51 -8.24 -7.84
C GLN A 82 6.77 -6.98 -8.64
N GLU A 83 6.88 -7.07 -9.97
CA GLU A 83 7.16 -5.94 -10.84
C GLU A 83 5.94 -5.04 -11.05
N LYS A 84 4.77 -5.65 -11.28
CA LYS A 84 3.54 -4.91 -11.58
C LYS A 84 2.90 -4.35 -10.31
N PHE A 85 2.94 -5.10 -9.22
CA PHE A 85 2.17 -4.79 -8.00
C PHE A 85 3.01 -4.79 -6.70
N PRO A 86 4.23 -4.23 -6.68
CA PRO A 86 5.19 -4.37 -5.55
C PRO A 86 4.68 -3.87 -4.21
N LYS A 87 3.75 -2.90 -4.23
CA LYS A 87 3.21 -2.26 -3.01
C LYS A 87 1.92 -2.89 -2.50
N THR A 88 1.40 -3.90 -3.19
CA THR A 88 0.19 -4.60 -2.74
C THR A 88 0.52 -5.57 -1.62
N GLY A 89 -0.45 -5.83 -0.74
CA GLY A 89 -0.29 -6.83 0.31
C GLY A 89 0.02 -8.22 -0.24
N TYR A 90 -0.57 -8.59 -1.38
CA TYR A 90 -0.35 -9.87 -2.05
C TYR A 90 1.10 -10.05 -2.51
N ALA A 91 1.68 -9.04 -3.17
CA ALA A 91 3.09 -9.11 -3.59
C ALA A 91 4.03 -9.22 -2.37
N GLN A 92 3.77 -8.44 -1.32
CA GLN A 92 4.55 -8.50 -0.09
C GLN A 92 4.42 -9.86 0.64
N LEU A 93 3.21 -10.43 0.68
CA LEU A 93 2.96 -11.76 1.26
C LEU A 93 3.66 -12.87 0.46
N ALA A 94 3.61 -12.81 -0.88
CA ALA A 94 4.33 -13.77 -1.72
C ALA A 94 5.84 -13.72 -1.43
N ARG A 95 6.42 -12.51 -1.37
CA ARG A 95 7.84 -12.33 -1.07
C ARG A 95 8.21 -12.82 0.33
N MET A 96 7.38 -12.52 1.34
CA MET A 96 7.56 -13.05 2.70
C MET A 96 7.54 -14.58 2.71
N SER A 97 6.58 -15.20 2.01
CA SER A 97 6.43 -16.65 1.95
C SER A 97 7.62 -17.31 1.26
N ARG A 98 8.06 -16.77 0.11
CA ARG A 98 9.23 -17.26 -0.64
C ARG A 98 10.52 -17.11 0.14
N GLY A 99 10.76 -15.95 0.74
CA GLY A 99 11.93 -15.72 1.60
C GLY A 99 11.95 -16.67 2.79
N SER A 100 10.80 -16.92 3.42
CA SER A 100 10.68 -17.89 4.52
C SER A 100 10.94 -19.33 4.07
N GLN A 101 10.52 -19.70 2.86
CA GLN A 101 10.80 -21.01 2.29
C GLN A 101 12.30 -21.19 2.06
N PHE A 102 12.96 -20.26 1.36
CA PHE A 102 14.40 -20.34 1.12
C PHE A 102 15.22 -20.37 2.42
N ALA A 103 14.81 -19.64 3.46
CA ALA A 103 15.43 -19.73 4.77
C ALA A 103 15.33 -21.14 5.37
N ARG A 104 14.15 -21.79 5.29
CA ARG A 104 13.96 -23.16 5.77
C ARG A 104 14.77 -24.17 4.98
N ASP A 105 14.95 -23.94 3.69
CA ASP A 105 15.72 -24.79 2.79
C ASP A 105 17.24 -24.55 2.90
N GLY A 106 17.68 -23.63 3.78
CA GLY A 106 19.08 -23.29 4.02
C GLY A 106 19.68 -22.34 2.97
N ASN A 107 18.90 -21.86 2.01
CA ASN A 107 19.33 -20.87 1.03
C ASN A 107 19.18 -19.46 1.59
N LEU A 108 20.11 -19.11 2.50
CA LEU A 108 20.07 -17.86 3.24
C LEU A 108 20.29 -16.62 2.35
N ASP A 109 21.08 -16.72 1.28
CA ASP A 109 21.35 -15.60 0.38
C ASP A 109 20.09 -15.15 -0.37
N VAL A 110 19.35 -16.10 -0.96
CA VAL A 110 18.10 -15.78 -1.67
C VAL A 110 17.04 -15.31 -0.67
N SER A 111 16.99 -15.92 0.50
CA SER A 111 16.08 -15.51 1.58
C SER A 111 16.34 -14.07 2.03
N LEU A 112 17.60 -13.71 2.24
CA LEU A 112 18.02 -12.38 2.65
C LEU A 112 17.59 -11.34 1.60
N GLY A 113 17.86 -11.60 0.32
CA GLY A 113 17.43 -10.72 -0.78
C GLY A 113 15.91 -10.53 -0.83
N ASP A 114 15.13 -11.58 -0.58
CA ASP A 114 13.67 -11.47 -0.49
C ASP A 114 13.23 -10.62 0.72
N PHE A 115 13.83 -10.78 1.89
CA PHE A 115 13.46 -9.97 3.05
C PHE A 115 13.94 -8.52 2.95
N GLU A 116 15.09 -8.24 2.33
CA GLU A 116 15.54 -6.87 2.03
C GLU A 116 14.58 -6.16 1.08
N GLN A 117 14.14 -6.84 0.02
CA GLN A 117 13.14 -6.29 -0.90
C GLN A 117 11.78 -6.12 -0.20
N LEU A 118 11.41 -7.03 0.70
CA LEU A 118 10.20 -6.88 1.52
C LEU A 118 10.31 -5.67 2.43
N LEU A 119 11.46 -5.45 3.07
CA LEU A 119 11.73 -4.28 3.90
C LEU A 119 11.55 -2.99 3.09
N GLN A 120 12.12 -2.91 1.90
CA GLN A 120 12.00 -1.73 1.03
C GLN A 120 10.54 -1.46 0.63
N THR A 121 9.83 -2.50 0.17
CA THR A 121 8.46 -2.37 -0.35
C THR A 121 7.40 -2.18 0.72
N SER A 122 7.66 -2.61 1.95
CA SER A 122 6.76 -2.44 3.11
C SER A 122 7.06 -1.20 3.96
N SER A 123 8.12 -0.44 3.66
CA SER A 123 8.50 0.76 4.40
C SER A 123 7.68 2.00 3.99
N GLY A 124 7.74 3.04 4.82
CA GLY A 124 7.21 4.38 4.53
C GLY A 124 5.80 4.65 5.07
N LEU A 125 5.32 5.89 4.83
CA LEU A 125 4.06 6.40 5.39
C LEU A 125 2.82 5.57 5.02
N PHE A 126 2.85 4.93 3.85
CA PHE A 126 1.79 4.06 3.34
C PHE A 126 2.24 2.59 3.26
N GLY A 127 3.29 2.23 4.00
CA GLY A 127 3.83 0.88 4.06
C GLY A 127 3.03 -0.07 4.96
N ASN A 128 3.50 -1.30 5.06
CA ASN A 128 2.91 -2.32 5.93
C ASN A 128 3.83 -2.57 7.14
N ASN A 129 3.47 -2.02 8.29
CA ASN A 129 4.30 -2.10 9.52
C ASN A 129 4.53 -3.54 9.99
N VAL A 130 3.57 -4.43 9.81
CA VAL A 130 3.68 -5.83 10.23
C VAL A 130 4.69 -6.55 9.36
N LEU A 131 4.55 -6.47 8.04
CA LEU A 131 5.48 -7.09 7.09
C LEU A 131 6.86 -6.44 7.15
N ASN A 132 6.94 -5.14 7.44
CA ASN A 132 8.20 -4.44 7.69
C ASN A 132 8.94 -5.00 8.90
N SER A 133 8.21 -5.19 10.01
CA SER A 133 8.77 -5.74 11.24
C SER A 133 9.23 -7.19 11.04
N ILE A 134 8.43 -8.00 10.33
CA ILE A 134 8.79 -9.37 9.96
C ILE A 134 10.07 -9.37 9.12
N ALA A 135 10.16 -8.51 8.09
CA ALA A 135 11.36 -8.40 7.26
C ALA A 135 12.60 -8.09 8.09
N ARG A 136 12.55 -7.09 8.99
CA ARG A 136 13.69 -6.74 9.87
C ARG A 136 14.11 -7.89 10.76
N ILE A 137 13.15 -8.57 11.40
CA ILE A 137 13.45 -9.70 12.28
C ILE A 137 14.07 -10.84 11.50
N SER A 138 13.55 -11.15 10.32
CA SER A 138 14.08 -12.21 9.46
C SER A 138 15.49 -11.88 8.96
N ILE A 139 15.73 -10.65 8.49
CA ILE A 139 17.06 -10.17 8.10
C ILE A 139 18.04 -10.34 9.25
N ALA A 140 17.71 -9.82 10.44
CA ALA A 140 18.58 -9.91 11.61
C ALA A 140 18.89 -11.37 11.98
N ARG A 141 17.91 -12.28 11.91
CA ARG A 141 18.14 -13.71 12.17
C ARG A 141 19.09 -14.35 11.16
N ILE A 142 18.96 -13.99 9.88
CA ILE A 142 19.82 -14.50 8.82
C ILE A 142 21.24 -13.94 8.97
N GLU A 143 21.39 -12.64 9.20
CA GLU A 143 22.69 -12.01 9.39
C GLU A 143 23.41 -12.51 10.65
N LEU A 144 22.68 -12.78 11.74
CA LEU A 144 23.23 -13.47 12.91
C LEU A 144 23.73 -14.88 12.61
N ASN A 145 23.03 -15.63 11.75
CA ASN A 145 23.46 -16.95 11.31
C ASN A 145 24.74 -16.86 10.45
N ASN A 146 24.82 -15.82 9.62
CA ASN A 146 25.96 -15.54 8.75
C ASN A 146 27.16 -14.88 9.47
N GLU A 147 27.09 -14.70 10.80
CA GLU A 147 28.11 -14.01 11.61
C GLU A 147 28.35 -12.53 11.23
N ASN A 148 27.37 -11.90 10.56
CA ASN A 148 27.41 -10.50 10.14
C ASN A 148 26.79 -9.57 11.19
N TYR A 149 27.48 -9.37 12.32
CA TYR A 149 26.93 -8.65 13.48
C TYR A 149 26.74 -7.14 13.31
N GLU A 150 27.29 -6.56 12.25
CA GLU A 150 27.26 -5.10 11.99
C GLU A 150 26.03 -4.65 11.19
N LYS A 151 25.21 -5.60 10.71
CA LYS A 151 24.01 -5.36 9.89
C LYS A 151 22.74 -5.76 10.65
#